data_AF-A0A537L8H4-F1
#
_entry.id   AF-A0A537L8H4-F1
#
_cell.length_a   1.000
_cell.length_b   1.000
_cell.length_c   1.000
_cell.angle_alpha   90.00
_cell.angle_beta   90.00
_cell.angle_gamma   90.00
#
_symmetry.space_group_name_H-M   'P 1'
#
loop_
_entity.id
_entity.type
_entity.pdbx_description
1 polymer ?
#
loop_
_entity_poly.entity_id
_entity_poly.type
_entity_poly.pdbx_seq_one_letter_code
_entity_poly.pdbx_strand_id
1 'polypeptide(L)'
;MATAAAKTETEERKLALELVELEAEHAVVFARMEDIKSKLRKIATEKGENFKEEFAGKGQVKVSGASAAKFKGIMPTINVEAFLELPEKRREKLIEDDIIAMTPTYGKPYYGSVAVELFKA
;
A
#
# COMPACT_ATOMS: atom_id res chain seq x y z
N MET A 1 -34.46 23.10 -29.13
CA MET A 1 -33.97 21.71 -29.25
C MET A 1 -32.46 21.77 -29.17
N ALA A 2 -31.89 21.11 -28.16
CA ALA A 2 -30.48 21.19 -27.80
C ALA A 2 -29.66 20.17 -28.59
N THR A 3 -28.49 20.56 -29.10
CA THR A 3 -27.47 19.60 -29.54
C THR A 3 -26.06 20.18 -29.38
N ALA A 4 -25.28 19.43 -28.59
CA ALA A 4 -23.83 19.25 -28.63
C ALA A 4 -22.94 20.48 -28.32
N ALA A 5 -22.79 20.76 -27.02
CA ALA A 5 -21.61 21.45 -26.52
C ALA A 5 -20.39 20.55 -26.75
N ALA A 6 -19.61 20.85 -27.80
CA ALA A 6 -18.24 20.42 -27.94
C ALA A 6 -17.43 21.02 -26.77
N LYS A 7 -17.44 20.33 -25.63
CA LYS A 7 -16.52 20.62 -24.53
C LYS A 7 -15.14 20.25 -25.04
N THR A 8 -14.33 21.26 -25.33
CA THR A 8 -12.88 21.17 -25.46
C THR A 8 -12.36 20.15 -24.46
N GLU A 9 -11.82 19.03 -24.94
CA GLU A 9 -11.24 18.00 -24.08
C GLU A 9 -10.10 18.65 -23.30
N THR A 10 -10.31 18.82 -22.00
CA THR A 10 -9.28 19.30 -21.09
C THR A 10 -8.10 18.32 -21.14
N GLU A 11 -6.87 18.82 -20.98
CA GLU A 11 -5.67 17.99 -20.96
C GLU A 11 -5.80 16.83 -19.95
N GLU A 12 -6.45 17.08 -18.82
CA GLU A 12 -6.82 16.08 -17.80
C GLU A 12 -7.60 14.90 -18.39
N ARG A 13 -8.57 15.18 -19.28
CA ARG A 13 -9.41 14.15 -19.89
C ARG A 13 -8.66 13.33 -20.92
N LYS A 14 -7.78 13.96 -21.69
CA LYS A 14 -6.93 13.26 -22.68
C LYS A 14 -5.97 12.30 -21.98
N LEU A 15 -5.27 12.78 -20.95
CA LEU A 15 -4.34 11.96 -20.18
C LEU A 15 -5.05 10.82 -19.43
N ALA A 16 -6.25 11.07 -18.90
CA ALA A 16 -7.04 10.01 -18.26
C ALA A 16 -7.51 8.95 -19.27
N LEU A 17 -7.90 9.35 -20.48
CA LEU A 17 -8.31 8.42 -21.54
C LEU A 17 -7.11 7.58 -22.04
N GLU A 18 -5.98 8.22 -22.31
CA GLU A 18 -4.74 7.54 -22.69
C GLU A 18 -4.31 6.52 -21.63
N LEU A 19 -4.39 6.87 -20.34
CA LEU A 19 -4.06 5.95 -19.25
C LEU A 19 -4.98 4.73 -19.21
N VAL A 20 -6.29 4.92 -19.42
CA VAL A 20 -7.28 3.82 -19.46
C VAL A 20 -7.04 2.92 -20.67
N GLU A 21 -6.73 3.50 -21.83
CA GLU A 21 -6.43 2.75 -23.06
C GLU A 21 -5.16 1.90 -22.91
N LEU A 22 -4.09 2.47 -22.33
CA LEU A 22 -2.85 1.74 -22.04
C LEU A 22 -3.08 0.60 -21.04
N GLU A 23 -3.89 0.82 -20.01
CA GLU A 23 -4.26 -0.25 -19.08
C GLU A 23 -5.06 -1.36 -19.76
N ALA A 24 -6.01 -1.00 -20.64
CA ALA A 24 -6.80 -1.98 -21.37
C ALA A 24 -5.96 -2.77 -22.38
N GLU A 25 -5.07 -2.11 -23.12
CA GLU A 25 -4.16 -2.73 -24.10
C GLU A 25 -3.22 -3.73 -23.42
N HIS A 26 -2.69 -3.39 -22.26
CA HIS A 26 -1.74 -4.21 -21.53
C HIS A 26 -2.35 -5.06 -20.41
N ALA A 27 -3.69 -5.10 -20.28
CA ALA A 27 -4.39 -5.84 -19.23
C ALA A 27 -3.94 -7.31 -19.15
N VAL A 28 -3.74 -7.95 -20.31
CA VAL A 28 -3.25 -9.35 -20.38
C VAL A 28 -1.82 -9.48 -19.87
N VAL A 29 -0.95 -8.52 -20.19
CA VAL A 29 0.44 -8.50 -19.74
C VAL A 29 0.50 -8.28 -18.22
N PHE A 30 -0.28 -7.35 -17.69
CA PHE A 30 -0.37 -7.10 -16.25
C PHE A 30 -0.93 -8.31 -15.49
N ALA A 31 -1.97 -8.96 -16.01
CA ALA A 31 -2.48 -10.21 -15.46
C ALA A 31 -1.40 -11.30 -15.44
N ARG A 32 -0.66 -11.45 -16.54
CA ARG A 32 0.45 -12.41 -16.62
C ARG A 32 1.58 -12.10 -15.63
N MET A 33 1.89 -10.83 -15.40
CA MET A 33 2.88 -10.42 -14.41
C MET A 33 2.44 -10.78 -12.99
N GLU A 34 1.17 -10.54 -12.64
CA GLU A 34 0.64 -10.94 -11.33
C GLU A 34 0.61 -12.46 -11.14
N ASP A 35 0.26 -13.22 -12.19
CA ASP A 35 0.35 -14.68 -12.18
C ASP A 35 1.78 -15.16 -11.89
N ILE A 36 2.78 -14.56 -12.54
CA ILE A 36 4.19 -14.89 -12.32
C ILE A 36 4.61 -14.55 -10.89
N LYS A 37 4.28 -13.35 -10.39
CA LYS A 37 4.56 -12.96 -8.99
C LYS A 37 3.89 -13.91 -8.00
N SER A 38 2.67 -14.34 -8.27
CA SER A 38 1.93 -15.30 -7.44
C SER A 38 2.64 -16.66 -7.41
N LYS A 39 3.05 -17.19 -8.58
CA LYS A 39 3.82 -18.44 -8.67
C LYS A 39 5.16 -18.37 -7.96
N LEU A 40 5.91 -17.28 -8.14
CA LEU A 40 7.18 -17.06 -7.45
C LEU A 40 7.00 -17.02 -5.92
N ARG A 41 5.98 -16.29 -5.42
CA ARG A 41 5.63 -16.28 -4.00
C ARG A 41 5.29 -17.68 -3.47
N LYS A 42 4.54 -18.49 -4.24
CA LYS A 42 4.25 -19.89 -3.88
C LYS A 42 5.52 -20.72 -3.77
N ILE A 43 6.42 -20.64 -4.76
CA ILE A 43 7.71 -21.34 -4.74
C ILE A 43 8.53 -20.96 -3.50
N ALA A 44 8.67 -19.67 -3.19
CA ALA A 44 9.39 -19.21 -2.00
C ALA A 44 8.74 -19.73 -0.71
N THR A 45 7.41 -19.77 -0.67
CA THR A 45 6.66 -20.28 0.49
C THR A 45 6.85 -21.80 0.66
N GLU A 46 6.75 -22.57 -0.42
CA GLU A 46 6.94 -24.03 -0.41
C GLU A 46 8.37 -24.43 -0.05
N LYS A 47 9.37 -23.64 -0.48
CA LYS A 47 10.77 -23.82 -0.08
C LYS A 47 11.06 -23.37 1.35
N GLY A 48 10.19 -22.55 1.95
CA GLY A 48 10.41 -21.95 3.26
C GLY A 48 11.53 -20.88 3.29
N GLU A 49 12.00 -20.44 2.13
CA GLU A 49 13.15 -19.54 2.00
C GLU A 49 12.87 -18.41 1.00
N ASN A 50 13.38 -17.21 1.32
CA ASN A 50 13.39 -16.08 0.40
C ASN A 50 14.56 -16.24 -0.56
N PHE A 51 14.37 -15.86 -1.83
CA PHE A 51 15.44 -15.96 -2.82
C PHE A 51 15.53 -14.69 -3.67
N LYS A 52 16.69 -14.50 -4.29
CA LYS A 52 17.01 -13.39 -5.17
C LYS A 52 17.67 -13.93 -6.42
N GLU A 53 17.17 -13.51 -7.57
CA GLU A 53 17.76 -13.82 -8.88
C GLU A 53 18.18 -12.53 -9.58
N GLU A 54 19.39 -12.52 -10.12
CA GLU A 54 19.93 -11.42 -10.92
C GLU A 54 20.10 -11.86 -12.37
N PHE A 55 19.62 -11.04 -13.29
CA PHE A 55 19.74 -11.26 -14.72
C PHE A 55 20.61 -10.15 -15.30
N ALA A 56 21.82 -10.50 -15.74
CA ALA A 56 22.78 -9.55 -16.29
C ALA A 56 22.14 -8.70 -17.41
N GLY A 57 22.23 -7.37 -17.27
CA GLY A 57 21.66 -6.40 -18.22
C GLY A 57 20.13 -6.26 -18.20
N LYS A 58 19.39 -6.99 -17.35
CA LYS A 58 17.91 -6.95 -17.30
C LYS A 58 17.34 -6.52 -15.95
N GLY A 59 18.00 -6.87 -14.83
CA GLY A 59 17.57 -6.45 -13.49
C GLY A 59 17.64 -7.57 -12.46
N GLN A 60 16.96 -7.38 -11.33
CA GLN A 60 16.90 -8.34 -10.21
C GLN A 60 15.45 -8.60 -9.78
N VAL A 61 15.16 -9.81 -9.32
CA VAL A 61 13.90 -10.18 -8.69
C VAL A 61 14.18 -10.67 -7.28
N LYS A 62 13.56 -10.05 -6.28
CA LYS A 62 13.58 -10.49 -4.87
C LYS A 62 12.22 -11.06 -4.52
N VAL A 63 12.18 -12.30 -4.04
CA VAL A 63 10.95 -13.01 -3.72
C VAL A 63 10.97 -13.40 -2.25
N SER A 64 9.95 -12.95 -1.52
CA SER A 64 9.73 -13.35 -0.14
C SER A 64 8.56 -14.33 -0.07
N GLY A 65 8.79 -15.48 0.57
CA GLY A 65 7.75 -16.45 0.87
C GLY A 65 6.83 -15.98 1.99
N ALA A 66 5.66 -16.59 2.11
CA ALA A 66 4.84 -16.41 3.30
C ALA A 66 5.56 -17.01 4.51
N SER A 67 5.55 -16.29 5.62
CA SER A 67 6.07 -16.79 6.90
C SER A 67 4.93 -16.84 7.91
N ALA A 68 4.89 -17.90 8.72
CA ALA A 68 3.92 -18.01 9.78
C ALA A 68 4.08 -16.85 10.77
N ALA A 69 2.97 -16.39 11.35
CA ALA A 69 3.00 -15.41 12.41
C ALA A 69 3.90 -15.94 13.55
N LYS A 70 4.99 -15.24 13.81
CA LYS A 70 5.88 -15.55 14.93
C LYS A 70 5.42 -14.75 16.14
N PHE A 71 5.29 -15.40 17.29
CA PHE A 71 5.07 -14.69 18.54
C PHE A 71 6.26 -13.77 18.80
N LYS A 72 6.01 -12.45 18.81
CA LYS A 72 7.04 -11.42 19.06
C LYS A 72 7.07 -10.95 20.51
N GLY A 73 6.23 -11.52 21.38
CA GLY A 73 6.01 -11.07 22.75
C GLY A 73 4.63 -10.45 22.95
N ILE A 74 4.38 -10.02 24.19
CA ILE A 74 3.20 -9.24 24.58
C ILE A 74 3.61 -7.77 24.52
N MET A 75 2.97 -7.00 23.64
CA MET A 75 3.16 -5.55 23.58
C MET A 75 1.96 -4.86 24.26
N PRO A 76 2.17 -4.07 25.32
CA PRO A 76 1.08 -3.31 25.93
C PRO A 76 0.59 -2.24 24.96
N THR A 77 -0.73 -2.07 24.88
CA THR A 77 -1.38 -1.02 24.09
C THR A 77 -2.11 -0.07 25.01
N ILE A 78 -1.93 1.23 24.82
CA ILE A 78 -2.68 2.25 25.55
C ILE A 78 -4.05 2.41 24.87
N ASN A 79 -5.12 2.30 25.65
CA ASN A 79 -6.42 2.76 25.20
C ASN A 79 -6.42 4.29 25.25
N VAL A 80 -6.40 4.91 24.07
CA VAL A 80 -6.26 6.37 23.93
C VAL A 80 -7.47 7.11 24.51
N GLU A 81 -8.68 6.62 24.28
CA GLU A 81 -9.91 7.24 24.80
C GLU A 81 -9.91 7.23 26.32
N ALA A 82 -9.68 6.06 26.92
CA ALA A 82 -9.59 5.91 28.37
C ALA A 82 -8.44 6.75 28.97
N PHE A 83 -7.31 6.86 28.27
CA PHE A 83 -6.19 7.70 28.70
C PHE A 83 -6.55 9.19 28.67
N LEU A 84 -7.26 9.66 27.65
CA LEU A 84 -7.70 11.05 27.53
C LEU A 84 -8.80 11.40 28.55
N GLU A 85 -9.64 10.44 28.92
CA GLU A 85 -10.66 10.60 29.97
C GLU A 85 -10.08 10.65 31.40
N LEU A 86 -8.84 10.23 31.61
CA LEU A 86 -8.20 10.35 32.91
C LEU A 86 -8.04 11.82 33.33
N PRO A 87 -8.13 12.13 34.63
CA PRO A 87 -7.78 13.45 35.15
C PRO A 87 -6.36 13.84 34.73
N GLU A 88 -6.17 15.11 34.39
CA GLU A 88 -4.90 15.65 33.87
C GLU A 88 -3.69 15.29 34.75
N LYS A 89 -3.81 15.50 36.06
CA LYS A 89 -2.79 15.13 37.06
C LYS A 89 -2.38 13.65 37.00
N ARG A 90 -3.29 12.75 36.62
CA ARG A 90 -3.01 11.32 36.50
C ARG A 90 -2.33 11.00 35.16
N ARG A 91 -2.65 11.73 34.09
CA ARG A 91 -1.96 11.63 32.80
C ARG A 91 -0.52 12.13 32.91
N GLU A 92 -0.32 13.29 33.54
CA GLU A 92 1.01 13.87 33.79
C GLU A 92 1.87 12.92 34.60
N LYS A 93 1.32 12.34 35.68
CA LYS A 93 2.05 11.34 36.47
C LYS A 93 2.47 10.12 35.65
N LEU A 94 1.63 9.63 34.74
CA LEU A 94 1.99 8.50 33.85
C LEU A 94 3.09 8.85 32.84
N ILE A 95 3.22 10.13 32.48
CA ILE A 95 4.29 10.64 31.62
C ILE A 95 5.56 10.86 32.47
N GLU A 96 5.46 11.44 33.66
CA GLU A 96 6.58 11.65 34.60
C GLU A 96 7.19 10.33 35.09
N ASP A 97 6.36 9.31 35.34
CA ASP A 97 6.82 7.97 35.74
C ASP A 97 7.40 7.16 34.56
N ASP A 98 7.57 7.78 33.37
CA ASP A 98 8.08 7.16 32.13
C ASP A 98 7.29 5.93 31.64
N ILE A 99 6.02 5.80 32.08
CA ILE A 99 5.12 4.73 31.65
C ILE A 99 4.58 5.03 30.25
N ILE A 100 4.40 6.31 29.91
CA ILE A 100 3.88 6.77 28.62
C ILE A 100 4.80 7.85 28.06
N ALA A 101 5.44 7.55 26.92
CA ALA A 101 6.22 8.53 26.18
C ALA A 101 5.36 9.18 25.08
N MET A 102 5.21 10.50 25.14
CA MET A 102 4.59 11.29 24.08
C MET A 102 5.66 11.75 23.09
N THR A 103 5.65 11.18 21.89
CA THR A 103 6.53 11.60 20.80
C THR A 103 5.73 12.31 19.70
N PRO A 104 6.22 13.43 19.14
CA PRO A 104 5.53 14.10 18.04
C PRO A 104 5.54 13.19 16.81
N THR A 105 4.36 12.79 16.36
CA THR A 105 4.19 12.00 15.15
C THR A 105 3.71 12.90 14.01
N TYR A 106 4.45 12.90 12.90
CA TYR A 106 4.02 13.56 11.68
C TYR A 106 3.35 12.55 10.75
N GLY A 107 2.23 12.96 10.14
CA GLY A 107 1.64 12.22 9.03
C GLY A 107 2.64 12.10 7.89
N LYS A 108 2.65 10.95 7.21
CA LYS A 108 3.46 10.80 6.00
C LYS A 108 2.99 11.82 4.95
N PRO A 109 3.91 12.47 4.21
CA PRO A 109 3.52 13.35 3.10
C PRO A 109 2.65 12.57 2.11
N TYR A 110 1.51 13.15 1.74
CA TYR A 110 0.58 12.59 0.76
C TYR A 110 0.92 13.16 -0.62
N TYR A 111 1.24 12.28 -1.57
CA TYR A 111 1.71 12.66 -2.91
C TYR A 111 0.62 12.57 -4.00
N GLY A 112 -0.65 12.46 -3.60
CA GLY A 112 -1.74 12.17 -4.53
C GLY A 112 -1.75 10.70 -4.99
N SER A 113 -2.87 10.27 -5.56
CA SER A 113 -3.04 8.92 -6.12
C SER A 113 -3.89 8.98 -7.38
N VAL A 114 -3.54 8.22 -8.39
CA VAL A 114 -4.38 7.95 -9.56
C VAL A 114 -4.77 6.48 -9.51
N ALA A 115 -6.06 6.19 -9.55
CA ALA A 115 -6.60 4.85 -9.59
C ALA A 115 -7.38 4.69 -10.90
N VAL A 116 -7.17 3.56 -11.57
CA VAL A 116 -7.86 3.23 -12.82
C VAL A 116 -8.65 1.96 -12.57
N GLU A 117 -9.93 2.00 -12.92
CA GLU A 117 -10.85 0.88 -12.80
C GLU A 117 -11.40 0.57 -14.20
N LEU A 118 -10.97 -0.56 -14.76
CA LEU A 118 -11.51 -1.05 -16.02
C LEU A 118 -12.82 -1.79 -15.75
N PHE A 119 -13.88 -1.40 -16.47
CA PHE A 119 -15.09 -2.20 -16.49
C PHE A 119 -14.80 -3.54 -17.17
N LYS A 120 -15.19 -4.64 -16.52
CA LYS A 120 -15.14 -5.97 -17.12
C LYS A 120 -15.95 -5.96 -18.43
N ALA A 121 -15.30 -6.33 -19.54
CA ALA A 121 -15.98 -6.69 -20.77
C ALA A 121 -16.69 -8.05 -20.62
#